data_AF-A0A6J6XKQ1-F1
#
_entry.id   AF-A0A6J6XKQ1-F1
#
_cell.length_a   1.000
_cell.length_b   1.000
_cell.length_c   1.000
_cell.angle_alpha   90.00
_cell.angle_beta   90.00
_cell.angle_gamma   90.00
#
_symmetry.space_group_name_H-M   'P 1'
#
loop_
_entity.id
_entity.type
_entity.pdbx_description
1 polymer ?
#
loop_
_entity_poly.entity_id
_entity_poly.type
_entity_poly.pdbx_seq_one_letter_code
_entity_poly.pdbx_strand_id
1 'polypeptide(L)' 'MKGGLQTLMRITIEIEGEERPACVIDAISRWLL' A
#
# COMPACT_ATOMS: atom_id res chain seq x y z
N MET A 1 11.23 -11.33 20.17
CA MET A 1 11.43 -10.63 18.88
C MET A 1 11.93 -9.23 19.22
N LYS A 2 13.13 -8.84 18.77
CA LYS A 2 13.47 -7.40 18.72
C LYS A 2 12.40 -6.75 17.83
N GLY A 3 11.77 -5.71 18.33
CA GLY A 3 10.49 -5.22 17.80
C GLY A 3 10.54 -4.84 16.32
N GLY A 4 9.39 -4.50 15.77
CA GLY A 4 9.29 -4.01 14.40
C GLY A 4 7.89 -3.48 14.16
N LEU A 5 7.77 -2.53 13.23
CA LEU A 5 6.48 -2.03 12.79
C LEU A 5 6.11 -2.73 11.48
N GLN A 6 4.90 -3.29 11.42
CA GLN A 6 4.34 -3.77 10.16
C GLN A 6 3.17 -2.89 9.76
N THR A 7 3.20 -2.42 8.52
CA THR A 7 2.12 -1.65 7.92
C THR A 7 1.49 -2.45 6.80
N LEU A 8 0.16 -2.58 6.84
CA LEU A 8 -0.64 -3.05 5.72
C LEU A 8 -1.27 -1.82 5.07
N MET A 9 -1.09 -1.66 3.76
CA MET A 9 -1.56 -0.51 3.01
C MET A 9 -2.34 -0.98 1.78
N ARG A 10 -3.48 -0.35 1.52
CA ARG A 10 -4.14 -0.41 0.22
C ARG A 10 -3.88 0.89 -0.51
N ILE A 11 -3.30 0.79 -1.70
CA ILE A 11 -2.94 1.91 -2.55
C ILE A 11 -3.80 1.83 -3.80
N THR A 12 -4.56 2.89 -4.07
CA THR A 12 -5.33 3.03 -5.30
C THR A 12 -4.65 4.07 -6.17
N ILE A 13 -4.33 3.71 -7.42
CA ILE A 13 -3.76 4.63 -8.40
C ILE A 13 -4.87 5.06 -9.37
N GLU A 14 -5.14 6.36 -9.41
CA GLU A 14 -6.11 6.98 -10.31
C GLU A 14 -5.38 7.62 -11.51
N ILE A 15 -6.07 7.67 -12.66
CA ILE A 15 -5.64 8.45 -13.83
C ILE A 15 -6.68 9.56 -14.04
N GLU A 16 -6.22 10.78 -14.22
CA GLU A 16 -7.10 11.92 -14.46
C GLU A 16 -7.94 11.70 -15.72
N GLY A 17 -9.26 11.86 -15.59
CA GLY A 17 -10.21 11.65 -16.68
C GLY A 17 -10.74 10.22 -16.83
N GLU A 18 -10.19 9.25 -16.09
CA GLU A 18 -10.68 7.87 -16.07
C GLU A 18 -11.69 7.64 -14.94
N GLU A 19 -12.74 6.86 -15.20
CA GLU A 19 -13.80 6.56 -14.21
C GLU A 19 -13.37 5.46 -13.21
N ARG A 20 -12.38 4.64 -13.58
CA ARG A 20 -11.94 3.48 -12.79
C ARG A 20 -10.47 3.60 -12.44
N PRO A 21 -10.05 3.08 -11.27
CA PRO A 21 -8.65 3.09 -10.88
C PRO A 21 -7.82 2.27 -11.87
N ALA A 22 -6.64 2.79 -12.19
CA ALA A 22 -5.67 2.09 -13.04
C ALA A 22 -5.20 0.79 -12.39
N CYS A 23 -4.98 0.83 -11.07
CA CYS A 23 -4.74 -0.38 -10.28
C CYS A 23 -5.05 -0.16 -8.80
N VAL A 24 -5.35 -1.26 -8.10
CA VAL A 24 -5.46 -1.32 -6.65
C VAL A 24 -4.42 -2.31 -6.16
N ILE A 25 -3.56 -1.88 -5.23
CA ILE A 25 -2.42 -2.65 -4.73
C ILE A 25 -2.56 -2.82 -3.22
N ASP A 26 -2.49 -4.06 -2.75
CA ASP A 26 -2.32 -4.36 -1.33
C ASP A 26 -0.82 -4.61 -1.05
N ALA A 27 -0.24 -3.82 -0.16
CA ALA A 27 1.19 -3.83 0.15
C ALA A 27 1.44 -4.05 1.65
N ILE A 28 2.47 -4.83 1.96
CA ILE A 28 2.95 -5.05 3.33
C ILE A 28 4.37 -4.50 3.44
N SER A 29 4.56 -3.54 4.34
CA SER A 29 5.88 -3.02 4.70
C SER A 29 6.28 -3.52 6.09
N ARG A 30 7.53 -3.95 6.24
CA ARG A 30 8.11 -4.39 7.52
C ARG A 30 9.33 -3.52 7.86
N TRP A 31 9.22 -2.80 8.96
CA TRP A 31 10.27 -1.96 9.52
C TRP A 31 10.89 -2.69 10.72
N LEU A 32 12.17 -3.05 10.64
CA LEU A 32 12.89 -3.79 11.68
C LEU A 32 13.59 -2.79 12.61
N LEU A 33 13.50 -3.01 13.93
CA LEU A 33 14.22 -2.23 14.97
C LEU A 33 15.53 -2.90 15.38
#